data_AF-A0A2D7V3E5-F1
#
_entry.id   AF-A0A2D7V3E5-F1
#
_cell.length_a   1.000
_cell.length_b   1.000
_cell.length_c   1.000
_cell.angle_alpha   90.00
_cell.angle_beta   90.00
_cell.angle_gamma   90.00
#
_symmetry.space_group_name_H-M   'P 1'
#
loop_
_entity.id
_entity.type
_entity.pdbx_description
1 polymer ?
#
loop_
_entity_poly.entity_id
_entity_poly.type
_entity_poly.pdbx_seq_one_letter_code
_entity_poly.pdbx_strand_id
1 'polypeptide(L)'
;MKIIPLSCFAVLFSLSNYAAEKTEVLFFSGGSGQPDSGHNGRINHHQLIPKFLRSGIKMTYTSDLNHLNPQNLNQYDAVVLYREFGSGHLEQLQSLIDFVGKGGGLVALHNSCAGSHNNPKFIEFIGGQFDRHGKGWFTARHVREQQDHPVLRNVPEFEVFDETYVHKNLSEDRTVLMIRDEKGRPEPWTWVRKHGKGRVFYSAYGHDIRVWENFDFQKLVTAATLWVARKQETLDPRIPNFTYLPDTNSWFHNYEKRRNQLIQQQLKPKESLHCMVLPDEFELDLVAHEPDIMNPIDMTWDDRGRMFVAVTMDYPRIKKEGSDRVLLCEDKDGDGAADSFTTFAEGFSLITGMCWVNGGLILAQAPDMFFVKDTDGDDQADLYQKINTGWGTN
;
A
#
# COMPACT_ATOMS: atom_id res chain seq x y z
N MET A 1 30.24 -60.50 -16.79
CA MET A 1 29.54 -59.29 -17.27
C MET A 1 28.89 -58.64 -16.05
N LYS A 2 29.53 -57.62 -15.47
CA LYS A 2 29.09 -56.95 -14.23
C LYS A 2 28.23 -55.75 -14.61
N ILE A 3 27.00 -55.71 -14.09
CA ILE A 3 26.07 -54.59 -14.27
C ILE A 3 26.42 -53.54 -13.20
N ILE A 4 26.73 -52.32 -13.62
CA ILE A 4 26.97 -51.16 -12.77
C ILE A 4 25.62 -50.46 -12.57
N PRO A 5 25.15 -50.21 -11.33
CA PRO A 5 23.96 -49.39 -11.12
C PRO A 5 24.35 -47.92 -11.22
N LEU A 6 23.67 -47.18 -12.09
CA LEU A 6 23.78 -45.73 -12.21
C LEU A 6 22.88 -45.10 -11.14
N SER A 7 23.47 -44.51 -10.10
CA SER A 7 22.74 -43.72 -9.11
C SER A 7 22.47 -42.32 -9.66
N CYS A 8 21.23 -42.02 -10.05
CA CYS A 8 20.79 -40.65 -10.31
C CYS A 8 20.75 -39.87 -8.98
N PHE A 9 21.66 -38.92 -8.81
CA PHE A 9 21.53 -37.87 -7.80
C PHE A 9 20.55 -36.81 -8.33
N ALA A 10 19.29 -36.88 -7.90
CA ALA A 10 18.39 -35.75 -8.00
C ALA A 10 18.77 -34.74 -6.93
N VAL A 11 19.46 -33.67 -7.30
CA VAL A 11 19.61 -32.49 -6.45
C VAL A 11 18.27 -31.76 -6.47
N LEU A 12 17.43 -32.06 -5.48
CA LEU A 12 16.30 -31.21 -5.14
C LEU A 12 16.86 -29.88 -4.66
N PHE A 13 16.88 -28.87 -5.54
CA PHE A 13 16.91 -27.49 -5.08
C PHE A 13 15.58 -27.27 -4.36
N SER A 14 15.59 -27.37 -3.03
CA SER A 14 14.56 -26.71 -2.24
C SER A 14 14.62 -25.24 -2.64
N LEU A 15 13.60 -24.75 -3.36
CA LEU A 15 13.27 -23.34 -3.33
C LEU A 15 12.93 -23.06 -1.86
N SER A 16 13.95 -22.73 -1.07
CA SER A 16 13.76 -22.12 0.22
C SER A 16 12.94 -20.88 -0.07
N ASN A 17 11.64 -20.91 0.29
CA ASN A 17 10.84 -19.70 0.43
C ASN A 17 11.68 -18.75 1.30
N TYR A 18 12.32 -17.78 0.66
CA TYR A 18 13.05 -16.72 1.33
C TYR A 18 12.00 -15.76 1.87
N ALA A 19 11.15 -16.26 2.77
CA ALA A 19 10.36 -15.39 3.63
C ALA A 19 11.36 -14.83 4.64
N ALA A 20 12.06 -13.77 4.24
CA ALA A 20 12.88 -13.01 5.16
C ALA A 20 12.02 -12.65 6.37
N GLU A 21 12.56 -12.86 7.58
CA GLU A 21 11.87 -12.54 8.83
C GLU A 21 11.40 -11.09 8.78
N LYS A 22 10.07 -10.88 8.73
CA LYS A 22 9.47 -9.55 8.67
C LYS A 22 9.71 -8.85 10.01
N THR A 23 9.87 -7.53 9.98
CA THR A 23 9.85 -6.70 11.18
C THR A 23 8.41 -6.57 11.65
N GLU A 24 8.09 -7.06 12.85
CA GLU A 24 6.72 -7.05 13.38
C GLU A 24 6.45 -5.76 14.15
N VAL A 25 5.42 -5.02 13.74
CA VAL A 25 5.12 -3.69 14.28
C VAL A 25 3.66 -3.61 14.72
N LEU A 26 3.44 -3.13 15.94
CA LEU A 26 2.11 -2.77 16.42
C LEU A 26 1.85 -1.29 16.15
N PHE A 27 0.90 -0.98 15.26
CA PHE A 27 0.40 0.39 15.08
C PHE A 27 -0.76 0.64 16.04
N PHE A 28 -0.46 1.36 17.10
CA PHE A 28 -1.40 1.71 18.14
C PHE A 28 -1.91 3.13 17.96
N SER A 29 -3.22 3.26 17.68
CA SER A 29 -3.82 4.55 17.43
C SER A 29 -5.24 4.67 17.98
N GLY A 30 -5.62 5.90 18.29
CA GLY A 30 -6.98 6.28 18.57
C GLY A 30 -7.62 6.90 17.32
N GLY A 31 -8.84 7.38 17.47
CA GLY A 31 -9.54 8.12 16.44
C GLY A 31 -11.02 8.20 16.78
N SER A 32 -11.65 9.34 16.47
CA SER A 32 -13.07 9.61 16.77
C SER A 32 -14.05 8.74 15.97
N GLY A 33 -13.55 7.88 15.08
CA GLY A 33 -14.35 7.17 14.07
C GLY A 33 -14.89 8.09 12.96
N GLN A 34 -14.63 9.40 13.01
CA GLN A 34 -15.09 10.36 12.01
C GLN A 34 -14.11 10.44 10.84
N PRO A 35 -14.57 10.28 9.58
CA PRO A 35 -13.74 10.30 8.38
C PRO A 35 -12.84 11.53 8.23
N ASP A 36 -13.23 12.69 8.79
CA ASP A 36 -12.56 13.98 8.57
C ASP A 36 -11.89 14.59 9.83
N SER A 37 -11.69 13.81 10.90
CA SER A 37 -10.90 14.30 12.04
C SER A 37 -9.40 14.16 11.78
N GLY A 38 -8.60 15.20 12.05
CA GLY A 38 -7.13 15.22 11.87
C GLY A 38 -6.33 14.22 12.71
N HIS A 39 -7.00 13.25 13.36
CA HIS A 39 -6.40 12.14 14.09
C HIS A 39 -7.06 10.80 13.70
N ASN A 40 -7.25 10.56 12.40
CA ASN A 40 -7.83 9.32 11.90
C ASN A 40 -6.78 8.21 11.78
N GLY A 41 -6.47 7.60 12.93
CA GLY A 41 -5.50 6.51 13.03
C GLY A 41 -5.66 5.37 12.03
N ARG A 42 -6.90 4.99 11.71
CA ARG A 42 -7.18 3.85 10.83
C ARG A 42 -6.89 4.18 9.37
N ILE A 43 -7.26 5.37 8.91
CA ILE A 43 -6.93 5.84 7.56
C ILE A 43 -5.41 6.03 7.43
N ASN A 44 -4.80 6.67 8.42
CA ASN A 44 -3.36 6.94 8.45
C ASN A 44 -2.52 5.65 8.44
N HIS A 45 -2.97 4.62 9.17
CA HIS A 45 -2.42 3.27 9.09
C HIS A 45 -2.42 2.73 7.65
N HIS A 46 -3.53 2.84 6.91
CA HIS A 46 -3.61 2.34 5.53
C HIS A 46 -2.61 3.01 4.58
N GLN A 47 -2.31 4.30 4.78
CA GLN A 47 -1.34 5.01 3.95
C GLN A 47 0.09 4.47 4.08
N LEU A 48 0.45 3.88 5.23
CA LEU A 48 1.78 3.30 5.45
C LEU A 48 1.93 1.86 4.94
N ILE A 49 0.83 1.11 4.81
CA ILE A 49 0.86 -0.33 4.47
C ILE A 49 1.72 -0.62 3.24
N PRO A 50 1.54 0.05 2.08
CA PRO A 50 2.29 -0.31 0.87
C PRO A 50 3.80 -0.13 1.04
N LYS A 51 4.24 0.97 1.67
CA LYS A 51 5.65 1.23 1.90
C LYS A 51 6.24 0.29 2.96
N PHE A 52 5.50 -0.01 4.03
CA PHE A 52 5.95 -0.92 5.08
C PHE A 52 6.14 -2.34 4.54
N LEU A 53 5.15 -2.88 3.82
CA LEU A 53 5.24 -4.22 3.25
C LEU A 53 6.40 -4.32 2.24
N ARG A 54 6.61 -3.31 1.40
CA ARG A 54 7.77 -3.22 0.49
C ARG A 54 9.12 -3.13 1.18
N SER A 55 9.12 -2.75 2.46
CA SER A 55 10.34 -2.58 3.27
C SER A 55 10.57 -3.75 4.23
N GLY A 56 9.77 -4.82 4.13
CA GLY A 56 9.84 -5.99 5.00
C GLY A 56 9.25 -5.78 6.39
N ILE A 57 8.34 -4.82 6.54
CA ILE A 57 7.66 -4.49 7.81
C ILE A 57 6.22 -4.97 7.74
N LYS A 58 5.83 -5.83 8.69
CA LYS A 58 4.44 -6.23 8.90
C LYS A 58 3.86 -5.37 10.01
N MET A 59 2.68 -4.80 9.73
CA MET A 59 2.02 -3.87 10.64
C MET A 59 0.68 -4.43 11.09
N THR A 60 0.48 -4.52 12.40
CA THR A 60 -0.79 -4.89 13.02
C THR A 60 -1.43 -3.66 13.63
N TYR A 61 -2.67 -3.34 13.25
CA TYR A 61 -3.41 -2.21 13.82
C TYR A 61 -4.16 -2.61 15.09
N THR A 62 -4.15 -1.74 16.10
CA THR A 62 -5.15 -1.79 17.18
C THR A 62 -5.49 -0.41 17.73
N SER A 63 -6.72 -0.27 18.22
CA SER A 63 -7.17 0.86 19.03
C SER A 63 -7.48 0.47 20.48
N ASP A 64 -7.46 -0.84 20.80
CA ASP A 64 -7.70 -1.35 22.14
C ASP A 64 -6.46 -1.17 23.02
N LEU A 65 -6.61 -0.38 24.08
CA LEU A 65 -5.57 -0.14 25.09
C LEU A 65 -5.14 -1.43 25.79
N ASN A 66 -6.02 -2.42 25.92
CA ASN A 66 -5.69 -3.69 26.57
C ASN A 66 -4.61 -4.46 25.83
N HIS A 67 -4.35 -4.16 24.55
CA HIS A 67 -3.27 -4.77 23.78
C HIS A 67 -1.88 -4.22 24.16
N LEU A 68 -1.80 -3.14 24.94
CA LEU A 68 -0.55 -2.65 25.53
C LEU A 68 -0.27 -3.36 26.86
N ASN A 69 0.01 -4.65 26.77
CA ASN A 69 0.40 -5.49 27.90
C ASN A 69 1.67 -6.29 27.54
N PRO A 70 2.44 -6.78 28.53
CA PRO A 70 3.69 -7.48 28.27
C PRO A 70 3.54 -8.71 27.35
N GLN A 71 2.47 -9.49 27.50
CA GLN A 71 2.25 -10.71 26.74
C GLN A 71 2.10 -10.39 25.25
N ASN A 72 1.29 -9.39 24.91
CA ASN A 72 1.06 -8.99 23.54
C ASN A 72 2.27 -8.25 22.94
N LEU A 73 2.87 -7.32 23.70
CA LEU A 73 4.00 -6.50 23.24
C LEU A 73 5.25 -7.32 22.91
N ASN A 74 5.46 -8.46 23.57
CA ASN A 74 6.59 -9.36 23.30
C ASN A 74 6.59 -9.98 21.89
N GLN A 75 5.50 -9.84 21.13
CA GLN A 75 5.41 -10.32 19.75
C GLN A 75 5.95 -9.31 18.72
N TYR A 76 6.23 -8.08 19.13
CA TYR A 76 6.57 -6.98 18.22
C TYR A 76 8.00 -6.48 18.45
N ASP A 77 8.67 -6.09 17.37
CA ASP A 77 9.97 -5.42 17.43
C ASP A 77 9.81 -3.93 17.81
N ALA A 78 8.70 -3.31 17.38
CA ALA A 78 8.42 -1.90 17.63
C ALA A 78 6.91 -1.60 17.75
N VAL A 79 6.62 -0.47 18.40
CA VAL A 79 5.28 0.12 18.45
C VAL A 79 5.30 1.47 17.74
N VAL A 80 4.37 1.68 16.81
CA VAL A 80 4.03 3.01 16.30
C VAL A 80 2.88 3.55 17.13
N LEU A 81 3.11 4.65 17.85
CA LEU A 81 2.14 5.29 18.73
C LEU A 81 1.64 6.58 18.08
N TYR A 82 0.37 6.59 17.68
CA TYR A 82 -0.30 7.78 17.13
C TYR A 82 -1.59 8.06 17.91
N ARG A 83 -1.42 8.35 19.20
CA ARG A 83 -2.50 8.79 20.10
C ARG A 83 -1.96 9.27 21.41
N GLU A 84 -2.81 10.02 22.09
CA GLU A 84 -2.66 10.38 23.49
C GLU A 84 -2.97 9.19 24.42
N PHE A 85 -2.30 9.17 25.58
CA PHE A 85 -2.68 8.36 26.74
C PHE A 85 -3.59 9.18 27.66
N GLY A 86 -4.73 8.64 28.06
CA GLY A 86 -5.53 9.24 29.13
C GLY A 86 -4.85 9.06 30.50
N SER A 87 -5.19 9.90 31.48
CA SER A 87 -4.68 9.79 32.86
C SER A 87 -5.05 8.47 33.57
N GLY A 88 -6.05 7.73 33.05
CA GLY A 88 -6.53 6.46 33.62
C GLY A 88 -5.80 5.18 33.17
N HIS A 89 -4.74 5.26 32.36
CA HIS A 89 -4.12 4.09 31.71
C HIS A 89 -2.63 3.91 32.05
N LEU A 90 -2.28 4.12 33.33
CA LEU A 90 -0.89 4.09 33.79
C LEU A 90 -0.22 2.72 33.64
N GLU A 91 -0.97 1.61 33.72
CA GLU A 91 -0.43 0.26 33.55
C GLU A 91 -0.02 -0.03 32.10
N GLN A 92 -0.85 0.37 31.14
CA GLN A 92 -0.55 0.25 29.71
C GLN A 92 0.64 1.11 29.33
N LEU A 93 0.68 2.32 29.89
CA LEU A 93 1.81 3.22 29.72
C LEU A 93 3.11 2.63 30.28
N GLN A 94 3.07 2.07 31.50
CA GLN A 94 4.22 1.42 32.11
C GLN A 94 4.66 0.20 31.30
N SER A 95 3.72 -0.58 30.76
CA SER A 95 4.01 -1.73 29.89
C SER A 95 4.75 -1.31 28.62
N LEU A 96 4.36 -0.19 28.01
CA LEU A 96 5.06 0.36 26.84
C LEU A 96 6.46 0.87 27.21
N ILE A 97 6.60 1.59 28.32
CA ILE A 97 7.89 2.07 28.84
C ILE A 97 8.84 0.88 29.08
N ASP A 98 8.36 -0.16 29.76
CA ASP A 98 9.14 -1.36 30.07
C ASP A 98 9.52 -2.15 28.81
N PHE A 99 8.61 -2.26 27.83
CA PHE A 99 8.88 -2.88 26.54
C PHE A 99 10.06 -2.20 25.84
N VAL A 100 10.03 -0.88 25.74
CA VAL A 100 11.15 -0.11 25.17
C VAL A 100 12.40 -0.26 26.04
N GLY A 101 12.27 -0.15 27.37
CA GLY A 101 13.38 -0.31 28.31
C GLY A 101 14.13 -1.64 28.17
N LYS A 102 13.42 -2.71 27.80
CA LYS A 102 13.98 -4.05 27.56
C LYS A 102 14.60 -4.24 26.18
N GLY A 103 14.33 -3.34 25.23
CA GLY A 103 14.93 -3.38 23.89
C GLY A 103 13.97 -3.05 22.76
N GLY A 104 12.66 -3.01 23.01
CA GLY A 104 11.67 -2.65 21.99
C GLY A 104 11.88 -1.25 21.41
N GLY A 105 11.31 -1.02 20.23
CA GLY A 105 11.30 0.28 19.57
C GLY A 105 10.00 1.06 19.78
N LEU A 106 10.09 2.39 19.83
CA LEU A 106 8.92 3.27 19.81
C LEU A 106 9.07 4.34 18.72
N VAL A 107 8.08 4.42 17.83
CA VAL A 107 7.86 5.52 16.89
C VAL A 107 6.64 6.30 17.38
N ALA A 108 6.88 7.41 18.07
CA ALA A 108 5.83 8.30 18.55
C ALA A 108 5.54 9.40 17.52
N LEU A 109 4.28 9.59 17.14
CA LEU A 109 3.88 10.55 16.13
C LEU A 109 2.90 11.58 16.71
N HIS A 110 3.10 12.84 16.35
CA HIS A 110 2.17 13.94 16.55
C HIS A 110 1.58 14.04 17.98
N ASN A 111 0.28 13.79 18.15
CA ASN A 111 -0.45 13.93 19.41
C ASN A 111 0.03 12.95 20.50
N SER A 112 0.89 11.99 20.19
CA SER A 112 1.52 11.12 21.19
C SER A 112 2.28 11.87 22.30
N CYS A 113 2.78 13.09 22.06
CA CYS A 113 3.42 13.89 23.11
C CYS A 113 2.44 14.75 23.93
N ALA A 114 1.17 14.87 23.50
CA ALA A 114 0.14 15.67 24.16
C ALA A 114 -0.53 14.91 25.32
N GLY A 115 -0.63 13.58 25.22
CA GLY A 115 -1.31 12.72 26.20
C GLY A 115 -0.63 12.58 27.56
N SER A 116 0.40 13.35 27.87
CA SER A 116 1.09 13.20 29.16
C SER A 116 0.20 13.58 30.35
N HIS A 117 -0.82 14.43 30.24
CA HIS A 117 -1.55 14.97 31.40
C HIS A 117 -0.60 15.47 32.52
N ASN A 118 0.56 16.01 32.14
CA ASN A 118 1.67 16.37 33.03
C ASN A 118 2.36 15.20 33.77
N ASN A 119 2.21 13.95 33.32
CA ASN A 119 2.95 12.80 33.81
C ASN A 119 4.45 12.97 33.46
N PRO A 120 5.32 13.26 34.45
CA PRO A 120 6.71 13.58 34.16
C PRO A 120 7.47 12.39 33.56
N LYS A 121 7.13 11.16 33.95
CA LYS A 121 7.75 9.94 33.40
C LYS A 121 7.49 9.81 31.90
N PHE A 122 6.27 10.14 31.46
CA PHE A 122 5.95 10.05 30.04
C PHE A 122 6.59 11.18 29.23
N ILE A 123 6.64 12.39 29.79
CA ILE A 123 7.33 13.53 29.17
C ILE A 123 8.81 13.20 28.96
N GLU A 124 9.47 12.68 29.98
CA GLU A 124 10.86 12.20 29.88
C GLU A 124 10.98 11.05 28.87
N PHE A 125 10.02 10.11 28.86
CA PHE A 125 10.00 8.96 27.98
C PHE A 125 9.76 9.28 26.49
N ILE A 126 9.04 10.34 26.15
CA ILE A 126 8.96 10.84 24.76
C ILE A 126 10.11 11.82 24.48
N GLY A 127 10.57 12.50 25.53
CA GLY A 127 11.61 13.52 25.48
C GLY A 127 11.04 14.93 25.29
N GLY A 128 9.74 15.15 25.38
CA GLY A 128 9.16 16.48 25.19
C GLY A 128 7.67 16.48 25.46
N GLN A 129 7.14 17.67 25.75
CA GLN A 129 5.73 17.88 26.01
C GLN A 129 5.16 18.88 25.00
N PHE A 130 3.96 18.59 24.52
CA PHE A 130 3.16 19.57 23.77
C PHE A 130 2.93 20.86 24.60
N ASP A 131 3.06 22.03 23.98
CA ASP A 131 2.70 23.32 24.59
C ASP A 131 1.51 23.98 23.88
N ARG A 132 1.64 24.21 22.57
CA ARG A 132 0.64 24.87 21.73
C ARG A 132 0.85 24.51 20.27
N HIS A 133 -0.10 24.85 19.40
CA HIS A 133 0.04 24.70 17.96
C HIS A 133 -0.58 25.88 17.20
N GLY A 134 -0.14 26.06 15.95
CA GLY A 134 -0.89 26.74 14.90
C GLY A 134 -1.20 25.76 13.76
N LYS A 135 -1.31 26.28 12.53
CA LYS A 135 -1.40 25.49 11.30
C LYS A 135 -0.84 26.29 10.13
N GLY A 136 -0.26 25.62 9.14
CA GLY A 136 0.25 26.28 7.95
C GLY A 136 1.16 25.40 7.12
N TRP A 137 1.61 25.95 5.99
CA TRP A 137 2.67 25.37 5.17
C TRP A 137 4.03 25.64 5.81
N PHE A 138 4.88 24.61 5.89
CA PHE A 138 6.25 24.74 6.35
C PHE A 138 7.14 23.61 5.83
N THR A 139 8.45 23.81 5.93
CA THR A 139 9.47 22.78 5.75
C THR A 139 10.25 22.65 7.05
N ALA A 140 10.33 21.44 7.62
CA ALA A 140 11.28 21.17 8.68
C ALA A 140 12.64 20.87 8.05
N ARG A 141 13.67 21.59 8.48
CA ARG A 141 15.04 21.45 7.96
C ARG A 141 15.80 20.42 8.76
N HIS A 142 16.70 19.71 8.10
CA HIS A 142 17.61 18.79 8.78
C HIS A 142 18.62 19.57 9.62
N VAL A 143 18.88 19.06 10.81
CA VAL A 143 20.02 19.53 11.62
C VAL A 143 21.30 19.08 10.91
N ARG A 144 22.21 20.02 10.64
CA ARG A 144 23.40 19.80 9.80
C ARG A 144 24.25 18.64 10.28
N GLU A 145 24.42 18.51 11.59
CA GLU A 145 25.23 17.48 12.24
C GLU A 145 24.57 16.09 12.21
N GLN A 146 23.29 16.01 11.82
CA GLN A 146 22.50 14.77 11.84
C GLN A 146 22.10 14.29 10.44
N GLN A 147 22.60 14.90 9.36
CA GLN A 147 22.24 14.54 7.99
C GLN A 147 22.54 13.07 7.65
N ASP A 148 23.57 12.48 8.25
CA ASP A 148 23.95 11.08 8.06
C ASP A 148 23.23 10.11 9.03
N HIS A 149 22.34 10.62 9.90
CA HIS A 149 21.61 9.76 10.82
C HIS A 149 20.74 8.76 10.04
N PRO A 150 20.73 7.45 10.39
CA PRO A 150 20.02 6.43 9.61
C PRO A 150 18.53 6.71 9.35
N VAL A 151 17.88 7.44 10.27
CA VAL A 151 16.47 7.84 10.16
C VAL A 151 16.22 8.89 9.07
N LEU A 152 17.24 9.68 8.69
CA LEU A 152 17.16 10.67 7.61
C LEU A 152 17.67 10.12 6.26
N ARG A 153 18.08 8.84 6.21
CA ARG A 153 18.62 8.24 4.98
C ARG A 153 17.56 8.26 3.87
N ASN A 154 17.88 8.92 2.76
CA ASN A 154 17.00 9.08 1.60
C ASN A 154 15.66 9.80 1.88
N VAL A 155 15.59 10.54 2.99
CA VAL A 155 14.46 11.41 3.31
C VAL A 155 14.90 12.83 2.96
N PRO A 156 14.42 13.46 1.88
CA PRO A 156 14.69 14.87 1.62
C PRO A 156 13.89 15.76 2.58
N GLU A 157 14.26 17.05 2.65
CA GLU A 157 13.39 18.06 3.25
C GLU A 157 12.18 18.28 2.33
N PHE A 158 10.97 18.35 2.90
CA PHE A 158 9.73 18.51 2.14
C PHE A 158 8.83 19.59 2.75
N GLU A 159 8.16 20.34 1.89
CA GLU A 159 7.11 21.29 2.29
C GLU A 159 5.78 20.56 2.44
N VAL A 160 5.06 20.83 3.53
CA VAL A 160 3.73 20.24 3.77
C VAL A 160 2.88 21.19 4.59
N PHE A 161 1.55 21.06 4.47
CA PHE A 161 0.61 21.71 5.37
C PHE A 161 0.31 20.79 6.55
N ASP A 162 0.53 21.27 7.77
CA ASP A 162 0.21 20.52 8.99
C ASP A 162 -0.04 21.48 10.17
N GLU A 163 -0.36 20.92 11.34
CA GLU A 163 -0.32 21.69 12.59
C GLU A 163 1.11 22.08 12.96
N THR A 164 1.30 23.33 13.35
CA THR A 164 2.61 23.87 13.71
C THR A 164 2.85 23.82 15.21
N TYR A 165 3.16 22.63 15.73
CA TYR A 165 3.43 22.40 17.15
C TYR A 165 4.58 23.26 17.70
N VAL A 166 4.49 23.55 18.99
CA VAL A 166 5.55 24.08 19.84
C VAL A 166 5.61 23.22 21.09
N HIS A 167 6.82 22.91 21.54
CA HIS A 167 7.06 22.02 22.65
C HIS A 167 7.68 22.74 23.86
N LYS A 168 7.49 22.14 25.04
CA LYS A 168 8.11 22.52 26.32
C LYS A 168 8.62 21.27 27.05
N ASN A 169 9.27 21.47 28.19
CA ASN A 169 9.81 20.38 29.03
C ASN A 169 10.66 19.39 28.22
N LEU A 170 11.51 19.97 27.40
CA LEU A 170 12.36 19.29 26.47
C LEU A 170 13.59 18.72 27.22
N SER A 171 13.67 17.40 27.41
CA SER A 171 14.87 16.68 27.89
C SER A 171 16.16 17.01 27.13
N GLU A 172 17.30 17.07 27.81
CA GLU A 172 18.59 17.43 27.19
C GLU A 172 19.26 16.28 26.42
N ASP A 173 18.87 15.04 26.69
CA ASP A 173 19.46 13.81 26.14
C ASP A 173 18.92 13.41 24.76
N ARG A 174 18.11 14.27 24.14
CA ARG A 174 17.62 14.08 22.77
C ARG A 174 18.68 14.38 21.73
N THR A 175 18.63 13.64 20.63
CA THR A 175 19.27 14.04 19.37
C THR A 175 18.20 14.60 18.44
N VAL A 176 18.21 15.91 18.21
CA VAL A 176 17.27 16.58 17.30
C VAL A 176 17.72 16.36 15.85
N LEU A 177 16.85 15.78 15.04
CA LEU A 177 17.12 15.46 13.63
C LEU A 177 16.58 16.53 12.68
N MET A 178 15.43 17.12 13.00
CA MET A 178 14.80 18.16 12.20
C MET A 178 14.32 19.32 13.07
N ILE A 179 14.39 20.53 12.51
CA ILE A 179 13.91 21.77 13.13
C ILE A 179 12.96 22.51 12.19
N ARG A 180 11.85 23.02 12.73
CA ARG A 180 10.98 23.97 12.02
C ARG A 180 11.36 25.39 12.44
N ASP A 181 11.34 26.34 11.51
CA ASP A 181 11.35 27.75 11.89
C ASP A 181 10.00 28.14 12.51
N GLU A 182 10.02 28.56 13.78
CA GLU A 182 8.88 29.18 14.46
C GLU A 182 9.18 30.67 14.63
N LYS A 183 8.94 31.44 13.56
CA LYS A 183 9.09 32.90 13.54
C LYS A 183 10.49 33.33 13.97
N GLY A 184 11.52 32.72 13.38
CA GLY A 184 12.93 32.97 13.71
C GLY A 184 13.46 32.18 14.91
N ARG A 185 12.64 31.36 15.57
CA ARG A 185 13.09 30.44 16.63
C ARG A 185 13.16 29.00 16.09
N PRO A 186 14.27 28.28 16.26
CA PRO A 186 14.36 26.88 15.86
C PRO A 186 13.53 26.00 16.82
N GLU A 187 12.44 25.44 16.30
CA GLU A 187 11.56 24.53 17.03
C GLU A 187 11.94 23.06 16.71
N PRO A 188 12.34 22.23 17.69
CA PRO A 188 12.57 20.81 17.45
C PRO A 188 11.33 20.13 16.88
N TRP A 189 11.49 19.47 15.74
CA TRP A 189 10.39 18.89 14.99
C TRP A 189 10.39 17.36 15.00
N THR A 190 11.58 16.79 14.82
CA THR A 190 11.84 15.35 14.83
C THR A 190 13.07 15.08 15.67
N TRP A 191 13.02 14.11 16.56
CA TRP A 191 14.15 13.73 17.41
C TRP A 191 14.16 12.25 17.75
N VAL A 192 15.31 11.80 18.21
CA VAL A 192 15.49 10.46 18.75
C VAL A 192 16.08 10.50 20.15
N ARG A 193 15.87 9.42 20.90
CA ARG A 193 16.41 9.22 22.24
C ARG A 193 16.61 7.75 22.53
N LYS A 194 17.38 7.45 23.57
CA LYS A 194 17.49 6.09 24.14
C LYS A 194 16.66 6.00 25.40
N HIS A 195 16.08 4.83 25.65
CA HIS A 195 15.42 4.54 26.92
C HIS A 195 15.73 3.10 27.31
N GLY A 196 16.47 2.91 28.41
CA GLY A 196 17.03 1.61 28.75
C GLY A 196 17.84 1.02 27.59
N LYS A 197 17.50 -0.19 27.17
CA LYS A 197 18.09 -0.85 26.00
C LYS A 197 17.44 -0.44 24.68
N GLY A 198 16.27 0.20 24.69
CA GLY A 198 15.46 0.55 23.52
C GLY A 198 15.80 1.88 22.85
N ARG A 199 15.02 2.20 21.82
CA ARG A 199 15.14 3.41 21.02
C ARG A 199 13.78 4.06 20.87
N VAL A 200 13.74 5.38 21.02
CA VAL A 200 12.54 6.20 20.84
C VAL A 200 12.80 7.17 19.69
N PHE A 201 11.87 7.23 18.76
CA PHE A 201 11.75 8.26 17.74
C PHE A 201 10.48 9.07 18.03
N TYR A 202 10.56 10.38 17.85
CA TYR A 202 9.38 11.23 17.82
C TYR A 202 9.41 12.18 16.64
N SER A 203 8.25 12.42 16.03
CA SER A 203 8.04 13.52 15.09
C SER A 203 6.71 14.21 15.33
N ALA A 204 6.68 15.54 15.26
CA ALA A 204 5.47 16.35 15.43
C ALA A 204 4.54 16.30 14.20
N TYR A 205 5.02 15.79 13.07
CA TYR A 205 4.21 15.56 11.87
C TYR A 205 3.06 14.60 12.12
N GLY A 206 1.90 14.89 11.52
CA GLY A 206 0.87 13.88 11.26
C GLY A 206 -0.55 14.26 11.62
N HIS A 207 -0.93 15.54 11.71
CA HIS A 207 -2.35 15.91 11.85
C HIS A 207 -3.09 15.85 10.52
N ASP A 208 -2.55 16.45 9.46
CA ASP A 208 -3.22 16.53 8.16
C ASP A 208 -3.01 15.27 7.31
N ILE A 209 -4.03 14.80 6.60
CA ILE A 209 -3.94 13.63 5.71
C ILE A 209 -2.86 13.79 4.63
N ARG A 210 -2.61 15.04 4.17
CA ARG A 210 -1.57 15.34 3.19
C ARG A 210 -0.17 14.98 3.68
N VAL A 211 0.05 14.92 4.99
CA VAL A 211 1.30 14.43 5.58
C VAL A 211 1.43 12.93 5.37
N TRP A 212 0.36 12.17 5.58
CA TRP A 212 0.36 10.71 5.43
C TRP A 212 0.42 10.27 3.96
N GLU A 213 -0.11 11.06 3.04
CA GLU A 213 0.01 10.86 1.59
C GLU A 213 1.40 11.28 1.05
N ASN A 214 2.19 12.03 1.82
CA ASN A 214 3.51 12.47 1.41
C ASN A 214 4.52 11.32 1.45
N PHE A 215 5.08 10.97 0.30
CA PHE A 215 6.04 9.87 0.17
C PHE A 215 7.30 10.03 1.04
N ASP A 216 7.78 11.26 1.27
CA ASP A 216 8.98 11.49 2.07
C ASP A 216 8.70 11.37 3.57
N PHE A 217 7.49 11.71 4.01
CA PHE A 217 7.02 11.37 5.35
C PHE A 217 6.91 9.85 5.55
N GLN A 218 6.34 9.12 4.58
CA GLN A 218 6.28 7.66 4.64
C GLN A 218 7.69 7.03 4.72
N LYS A 219 8.68 7.56 3.98
CA LYS A 219 10.10 7.15 4.09
C LYS A 219 10.66 7.43 5.48
N LEU A 220 10.40 8.61 6.05
CA LEU A 220 10.83 8.98 7.39
C LEU A 220 10.31 7.99 8.45
N VAL A 221 9.01 7.71 8.42
CA VAL A 221 8.39 6.78 9.37
C VAL A 221 8.91 5.36 9.19
N THR A 222 9.13 4.92 7.95
CA THR A 222 9.73 3.60 7.64
C THR A 222 11.16 3.48 8.18
N ALA A 223 12.00 4.47 7.89
CA ALA A 223 13.39 4.50 8.35
C ALA A 223 13.48 4.59 9.88
N ALA A 224 12.61 5.40 10.51
CA ALA A 224 12.46 5.47 11.96
C ALA A 224 12.09 4.11 12.56
N THR A 225 11.10 3.42 11.96
CA THR A 225 10.61 2.12 12.42
C THR A 225 11.72 1.07 12.40
N LEU A 226 12.42 0.92 11.28
CA LEU A 226 13.56 0.00 11.17
C LEU A 226 14.69 0.36 12.14
N TRP A 227 14.97 1.66 12.30
CA TRP A 227 16.00 2.12 13.23
C TRP A 227 15.65 1.82 14.69
N VAL A 228 14.41 2.04 15.13
CA VAL A 228 14.02 1.73 16.52
C VAL A 228 13.98 0.22 16.77
N ALA A 229 13.55 -0.56 15.79
CA ALA A 229 13.55 -2.03 15.80
C ALA A 229 14.96 -2.66 15.71
N ARG A 230 15.98 -1.89 15.29
CA ARG A 230 17.33 -2.38 14.95
C ARG A 230 17.33 -3.41 13.82
N LYS A 231 16.39 -3.29 12.90
CA LYS A 231 16.28 -4.13 11.70
C LYS A 231 16.82 -3.36 10.49
N GLN A 232 17.04 -4.06 9.39
CA GLN A 232 17.41 -3.47 8.10
C GLN A 232 16.23 -3.55 7.15
N GLU A 233 16.14 -2.57 6.24
CA GLU A 233 15.15 -2.62 5.15
C GLU A 233 15.40 -3.88 4.33
N THR A 234 14.37 -4.69 4.17
CA THR A 234 14.41 -5.88 3.31
C THR A 234 13.53 -5.61 2.10
N LEU A 235 14.17 -5.47 0.94
CA LEU A 235 13.48 -5.30 -0.34
C LEU A 235 13.27 -6.67 -0.96
N ASP A 236 12.14 -6.86 -1.62
CA ASP A 236 11.90 -8.06 -2.41
C ASP A 236 12.75 -8.00 -3.70
N PRO A 237 13.77 -8.87 -3.85
CA PRO A 237 14.66 -8.85 -5.02
C PRO A 237 13.95 -9.23 -6.32
N ARG A 238 12.72 -9.76 -6.24
CA ARG A 238 11.90 -10.10 -7.40
C ARG A 238 11.22 -8.86 -8.01
N ILE A 239 11.11 -7.75 -7.26
CA ILE A 239 10.59 -6.50 -7.81
C ILE A 239 11.61 -5.94 -8.81
N PRO A 240 11.22 -5.75 -10.09
CA PRO A 240 12.14 -5.24 -11.10
C PRO A 240 12.47 -3.76 -10.88
N ASN A 241 13.64 -3.34 -11.38
CA ASN A 241 13.95 -1.92 -11.48
C ASN A 241 13.11 -1.27 -12.58
N PHE A 242 12.32 -0.27 -12.21
CA PHE A 242 11.52 0.49 -13.17
C PHE A 242 12.41 1.40 -14.03
N THR A 243 12.18 1.39 -15.33
CA THR A 243 12.83 2.30 -16.28
C THR A 243 11.78 3.21 -16.90
N TYR A 244 12.18 4.47 -17.15
CA TYR A 244 11.30 5.51 -17.65
C TYR A 244 11.91 6.15 -18.88
N LEU A 245 11.12 6.30 -19.94
CA LEU A 245 11.54 6.97 -21.19
C LEU A 245 10.66 8.20 -21.45
N PRO A 246 11.18 9.26 -22.10
CA PRO A 246 10.35 10.36 -22.54
C PRO A 246 9.25 9.91 -23.52
N ASP A 247 8.05 10.47 -23.40
CA ASP A 247 6.98 10.26 -24.38
C ASP A 247 7.22 11.07 -25.66
N THR A 248 8.22 10.67 -26.47
CA THR A 248 8.57 11.38 -27.71
C THR A 248 7.51 11.26 -28.80
N ASN A 249 6.65 10.23 -28.70
CA ASN A 249 5.69 9.87 -29.75
C ASN A 249 4.25 10.26 -29.38
N SER A 250 4.04 10.91 -28.24
CA SER A 250 2.70 11.28 -27.72
C SER A 250 1.78 10.07 -27.62
N TRP A 251 2.32 8.93 -27.16
CA TRP A 251 1.56 7.70 -26.95
C TRP A 251 0.53 7.85 -25.81
N PHE A 252 0.81 8.71 -24.84
CA PHE A 252 -0.09 8.95 -23.70
C PHE A 252 -0.55 10.42 -23.65
N HIS A 253 -1.82 10.63 -23.34
CA HIS A 253 -2.37 11.97 -23.17
C HIS A 253 -1.77 12.69 -21.95
N ASN A 254 -1.25 13.90 -22.15
CA ASN A 254 -0.67 14.74 -21.09
C ASN A 254 -1.72 15.63 -20.39
N TYR A 255 -2.74 15.02 -19.75
CA TYR A 255 -3.82 15.77 -19.10
C TYR A 255 -3.32 16.77 -18.05
N GLU A 256 -2.22 16.44 -17.37
CA GLU A 256 -1.59 17.27 -16.34
C GLU A 256 -0.64 18.34 -16.88
N LYS A 257 -0.45 18.43 -18.20
CA LYS A 257 0.45 19.41 -18.86
C LYS A 257 1.88 19.38 -18.31
N ARG A 258 2.39 18.19 -18.00
CA ARG A 258 3.76 17.98 -17.50
C ARG A 258 4.76 18.42 -18.56
N ARG A 259 5.81 19.14 -18.15
CA ARG A 259 6.88 19.59 -19.07
C ARG A 259 7.69 18.43 -19.65
N ASN A 260 8.00 17.43 -18.82
CA ASN A 260 8.76 16.25 -19.18
C ASN A 260 7.93 15.01 -18.86
N GLN A 261 7.07 14.59 -19.79
CA GLN A 261 6.27 13.39 -19.61
C GLN A 261 7.18 12.16 -19.79
N LEU A 262 7.31 11.38 -18.73
CA LEU A 262 8.02 10.11 -18.72
C LEU A 262 7.00 8.97 -18.67
N ILE A 263 7.24 7.94 -19.47
CA ILE A 263 6.45 6.70 -19.50
C ILE A 263 7.28 5.61 -18.85
N GLN A 264 6.69 4.92 -17.87
CA GLN A 264 7.26 3.70 -17.34
C GLN A 264 7.25 2.62 -18.43
N GLN A 265 8.39 2.01 -18.70
CA GLN A 265 8.46 0.87 -19.60
C GLN A 265 7.62 -0.30 -19.06
N GLN A 266 6.96 -1.01 -19.98
CA GLN A 266 6.14 -2.17 -19.63
C GLN A 266 6.99 -3.28 -18.99
N LEU A 267 6.41 -3.95 -17.99
CA LEU A 267 6.97 -5.14 -17.39
C LEU A 267 6.35 -6.38 -18.04
N LYS A 268 7.02 -7.53 -17.95
CA LYS A 268 6.36 -8.79 -18.30
C LYS A 268 5.25 -9.07 -17.27
N PRO A 269 4.15 -9.74 -17.66
CA PRO A 269 3.06 -10.07 -16.73
C PRO A 269 3.53 -10.74 -15.43
N LYS A 270 4.43 -11.72 -15.51
CA LYS A 270 5.01 -12.41 -14.34
C LYS A 270 5.86 -11.49 -13.46
N GLU A 271 6.54 -10.49 -14.03
CA GLU A 271 7.32 -9.51 -13.26
C GLU A 271 6.40 -8.52 -12.54
N SER A 272 5.27 -8.14 -13.17
CA SER A 272 4.26 -7.27 -12.56
C SER A 272 3.66 -7.86 -11.28
N LEU A 273 3.50 -9.19 -11.19
CA LEU A 273 3.01 -9.86 -9.97
C LEU A 273 3.86 -9.53 -8.74
N HIS A 274 5.18 -9.42 -8.91
CA HIS A 274 6.09 -9.11 -7.80
C HIS A 274 5.93 -7.67 -7.29
N CYS A 275 5.35 -6.77 -8.08
CA CYS A 275 5.10 -5.37 -7.70
C CYS A 275 3.85 -5.19 -6.82
N MET A 276 3.01 -6.22 -6.74
CA MET A 276 1.74 -6.20 -6.01
C MET A 276 1.97 -6.36 -4.52
N VAL A 277 1.13 -5.70 -3.73
CA VAL A 277 1.15 -5.76 -2.27
C VAL A 277 -0.22 -6.23 -1.83
N LEU A 278 -0.28 -7.41 -1.22
CA LEU A 278 -1.51 -8.05 -0.78
C LEU A 278 -1.56 -8.13 0.75
N PRO A 279 -2.76 -8.11 1.36
CA PRO A 279 -2.93 -8.59 2.73
C PRO A 279 -2.53 -10.07 2.83
N ASP A 280 -2.13 -10.52 4.02
CA ASP A 280 -1.59 -11.88 4.22
C ASP A 280 -2.63 -12.99 3.91
N GLU A 281 -3.92 -12.68 3.97
CA GLU A 281 -5.03 -13.60 3.69
C GLU A 281 -5.46 -13.68 2.22
N PHE A 282 -4.79 -12.94 1.32
CA PHE A 282 -5.08 -12.96 -0.12
C PHE A 282 -3.89 -13.50 -0.92
N GLU A 283 -4.20 -14.26 -1.95
CA GLU A 283 -3.26 -14.69 -2.99
C GLU A 283 -3.64 -14.05 -4.33
N LEU A 284 -2.68 -13.97 -5.25
CA LEU A 284 -2.88 -13.39 -6.57
C LEU A 284 -2.25 -14.30 -7.61
N ASP A 285 -3.08 -14.72 -8.57
CA ASP A 285 -2.68 -15.53 -9.71
C ASP A 285 -2.82 -14.75 -11.02
N LEU A 286 -1.93 -15.05 -11.96
CA LEU A 286 -1.99 -14.51 -13.31
C LEU A 286 -2.86 -15.41 -14.18
N VAL A 287 -4.15 -15.10 -14.24
CA VAL A 287 -5.14 -15.91 -14.97
C VAL A 287 -5.06 -15.67 -16.49
N ALA A 288 -4.90 -14.41 -16.91
CA ALA A 288 -4.82 -14.04 -18.32
C ALA A 288 -4.05 -12.72 -18.49
N HIS A 289 -3.46 -12.50 -19.67
CA HIS A 289 -2.67 -11.30 -19.98
C HIS A 289 -2.60 -11.01 -21.48
N GLU A 290 -2.05 -9.87 -21.87
CA GLU A 290 -1.76 -9.55 -23.27
C GLU A 290 -0.72 -10.51 -23.87
N PRO A 291 -0.83 -10.91 -25.14
CA PRO A 291 -1.77 -10.40 -26.15
C PRO A 291 -3.14 -11.10 -26.20
N ASP A 292 -3.36 -12.12 -25.38
CA ASP A 292 -4.55 -12.98 -25.46
C ASP A 292 -5.83 -12.26 -24.99
N ILE A 293 -5.70 -11.45 -23.93
CA ILE A 293 -6.73 -10.50 -23.50
C ILE A 293 -6.14 -9.09 -23.56
N MET A 294 -6.82 -8.17 -24.24
CA MET A 294 -6.44 -6.76 -24.31
C MET A 294 -7.65 -5.89 -23.96
N ASN A 295 -7.44 -4.86 -23.12
CA ASN A 295 -8.48 -3.91 -22.69
C ASN A 295 -9.78 -4.58 -22.18
N PRO A 296 -9.72 -5.43 -21.14
CA PRO A 296 -10.92 -6.02 -20.54
C PRO A 296 -11.80 -4.92 -19.91
N ILE A 297 -13.09 -4.96 -20.17
CA ILE A 297 -14.09 -4.03 -19.61
C ILE A 297 -14.91 -4.67 -18.50
N ASP A 298 -15.31 -5.93 -18.72
CA ASP A 298 -16.10 -6.69 -17.77
C ASP A 298 -15.78 -8.18 -17.90
N MET A 299 -16.09 -8.95 -16.85
CA MET A 299 -15.94 -10.40 -16.83
C MET A 299 -17.11 -11.08 -16.09
N THR A 300 -17.48 -12.28 -16.52
CA THR A 300 -18.51 -13.09 -15.87
C THR A 300 -18.20 -14.58 -16.04
N TRP A 301 -18.98 -15.44 -15.39
CA TRP A 301 -18.81 -16.89 -15.46
C TRP A 301 -20.11 -17.56 -15.89
N ASP A 302 -19.99 -18.63 -16.68
CA ASP A 302 -21.14 -19.49 -16.98
C ASP A 302 -21.45 -20.48 -15.85
N ASP A 303 -22.53 -21.24 -16.04
CA ASP A 303 -22.97 -22.27 -15.09
C ASP A 303 -21.96 -23.43 -14.94
N ARG A 304 -20.92 -23.48 -15.79
CA ARG A 304 -19.81 -24.45 -15.74
C ARG A 304 -18.56 -23.86 -15.09
N GLY A 305 -18.58 -22.60 -14.69
CA GLY A 305 -17.43 -21.91 -14.10
C GLY A 305 -16.40 -21.44 -15.12
N ARG A 306 -16.74 -21.36 -16.41
CA ARG A 306 -15.83 -20.84 -17.45
C ARG A 306 -15.93 -19.33 -17.53
N MET A 307 -14.80 -18.67 -17.73
CA MET A 307 -14.72 -17.21 -17.69
C MET A 307 -15.01 -16.60 -19.06
N PHE A 308 -15.89 -15.61 -19.09
CA PHE A 308 -16.16 -14.77 -20.27
C PHE A 308 -15.61 -13.38 -19.99
N VAL A 309 -14.92 -12.78 -20.96
CA VAL A 309 -14.30 -11.46 -20.84
C VAL A 309 -14.69 -10.58 -22.02
N ALA A 310 -15.32 -9.44 -21.75
CA ALA A 310 -15.60 -8.44 -22.76
C ALA A 310 -14.35 -7.58 -22.98
N VAL A 311 -13.85 -7.54 -24.21
CA VAL A 311 -12.66 -6.77 -24.58
C VAL A 311 -13.02 -5.65 -25.54
N THR A 312 -12.48 -4.45 -25.28
CA THR A 312 -12.65 -3.30 -26.18
C THR A 312 -11.42 -3.06 -27.05
N MET A 313 -11.61 -3.12 -28.35
CA MET A 313 -10.55 -2.91 -29.34
C MET A 313 -10.64 -1.53 -29.98
N ASP A 314 -11.82 -0.91 -29.87
CA ASP A 314 -12.13 0.36 -30.50
C ASP A 314 -11.88 1.56 -29.56
N TYR A 315 -11.85 1.41 -28.23
CA TYR A 315 -11.60 2.56 -27.34
C TYR A 315 -10.13 3.00 -27.34
N PRO A 316 -9.82 4.33 -27.35
CA PRO A 316 -10.73 5.48 -27.42
C PRO A 316 -11.10 5.92 -28.84
N ARG A 317 -10.66 5.21 -29.89
CA ARG A 317 -10.88 5.54 -31.31
C ARG A 317 -12.01 4.71 -31.93
N ILE A 318 -13.23 5.01 -31.50
CA ILE A 318 -14.43 4.22 -31.81
C ILE A 318 -14.62 4.10 -33.33
N LYS A 319 -14.66 2.86 -33.84
CA LYS A 319 -14.94 2.59 -35.25
C LYS A 319 -16.43 2.35 -35.45
N LYS A 320 -16.92 2.62 -36.66
CA LYS A 320 -18.32 2.43 -37.02
C LYS A 320 -18.73 0.96 -37.09
N GLU A 321 -17.80 0.07 -37.44
CA GLU A 321 -18.08 -1.35 -37.71
C GLU A 321 -18.04 -2.23 -36.46
N GLY A 322 -17.59 -1.70 -35.31
CA GLY A 322 -17.50 -2.43 -34.05
C GLY A 322 -16.48 -3.57 -34.10
N SER A 323 -15.39 -3.45 -33.33
CA SER A 323 -14.40 -4.54 -33.18
C SER A 323 -14.31 -5.11 -31.77
N ASP A 324 -15.27 -4.75 -30.91
CA ASP A 324 -15.38 -5.30 -29.57
C ASP A 324 -15.99 -6.70 -29.63
N ARG A 325 -15.53 -7.55 -28.72
CA ARG A 325 -15.89 -8.97 -28.67
C ARG A 325 -15.90 -9.48 -27.24
N VAL A 326 -16.54 -10.62 -27.05
CA VAL A 326 -16.50 -11.41 -25.84
C VAL A 326 -15.63 -12.64 -26.09
N LEU A 327 -14.61 -12.81 -25.25
CA LEU A 327 -13.76 -13.99 -25.24
C LEU A 327 -14.26 -14.99 -24.20
N LEU A 328 -14.37 -16.26 -24.58
CA LEU A 328 -14.42 -17.39 -23.65
C LEU A 328 -12.99 -17.81 -23.33
N CYS A 329 -12.65 -17.77 -22.05
CA CYS A 329 -11.34 -18.09 -21.50
C CYS A 329 -11.44 -19.39 -20.70
N GLU A 330 -10.66 -20.39 -21.07
CA GLU A 330 -10.67 -21.71 -20.43
C GLU A 330 -9.27 -22.10 -19.95
N ASP A 331 -9.21 -22.51 -18.68
CA ASP A 331 -8.11 -23.27 -18.09
C ASP A 331 -8.33 -24.75 -18.42
N LYS A 332 -7.46 -25.32 -19.25
CA LYS A 332 -7.64 -26.67 -19.79
C LYS A 332 -6.88 -27.72 -18.99
N ASP A 333 -5.86 -27.31 -18.24
CA ASP A 333 -5.02 -28.22 -17.46
C ASP A 333 -5.22 -28.12 -15.93
N GLY A 334 -6.04 -27.16 -15.48
CA GLY A 334 -6.45 -26.97 -14.11
C GLY A 334 -5.41 -26.26 -13.25
N ASP A 335 -4.48 -25.52 -13.85
CA ASP A 335 -3.42 -24.79 -13.12
C ASP A 335 -3.83 -23.40 -12.62
N GLY A 336 -5.04 -22.94 -12.97
CA GLY A 336 -5.60 -21.65 -12.62
C GLY A 336 -5.37 -20.55 -13.67
N ALA A 337 -4.59 -20.81 -14.73
CA ALA A 337 -4.39 -19.90 -15.86
C ALA A 337 -5.23 -20.32 -17.07
N ALA A 338 -5.69 -19.33 -17.85
CA ALA A 338 -6.40 -19.62 -19.09
C ALA A 338 -5.40 -19.99 -20.20
N ASP A 339 -5.62 -21.14 -20.84
CA ASP A 339 -4.82 -21.66 -21.95
C ASP A 339 -5.46 -21.40 -23.32
N SER A 340 -6.76 -21.13 -23.32
CA SER A 340 -7.57 -21.06 -24.54
C SER A 340 -8.45 -19.82 -24.50
N PHE A 341 -8.44 -19.08 -25.61
CA PHE A 341 -9.17 -17.82 -25.77
C PHE A 341 -9.97 -17.88 -27.07
N THR A 342 -11.25 -18.23 -26.97
CA THR A 342 -12.15 -18.36 -28.12
C THR A 342 -13.02 -17.10 -28.22
N THR A 343 -13.18 -16.53 -29.41
CA THR A 343 -14.18 -15.48 -29.60
C THR A 343 -15.57 -16.11 -29.48
N PHE A 344 -16.26 -15.88 -28.37
CA PHE A 344 -17.62 -16.34 -28.17
C PHE A 344 -18.61 -15.47 -28.95
N ALA A 345 -18.47 -14.15 -28.88
CA ALA A 345 -19.36 -13.23 -29.58
C ALA A 345 -18.61 -11.99 -30.07
N GLU A 346 -18.99 -11.44 -31.23
CA GLU A 346 -18.30 -10.30 -31.85
C GLU A 346 -19.26 -9.37 -32.60
N GLY A 347 -18.73 -8.30 -33.20
CA GLY A 347 -19.52 -7.28 -33.91
C GLY A 347 -20.12 -6.22 -32.99
N PHE A 348 -19.58 -6.09 -31.77
CA PHE A 348 -19.97 -5.07 -30.80
C PHE A 348 -19.05 -3.85 -30.89
N SER A 349 -19.48 -2.74 -30.29
CA SER A 349 -18.76 -1.48 -30.21
C SER A 349 -19.06 -0.80 -28.88
N LEU A 350 -18.06 -0.69 -28.00
CA LEU A 350 -18.19 -0.18 -26.64
C LEU A 350 -19.12 -1.01 -25.76
N ILE A 351 -18.77 -2.28 -25.57
CA ILE A 351 -19.39 -3.08 -24.50
C ILE A 351 -19.07 -2.40 -23.17
N THR A 352 -20.08 -2.18 -22.33
CA THR A 352 -19.92 -1.54 -21.01
C THR A 352 -20.24 -2.46 -19.83
N GLY A 353 -20.80 -3.64 -20.09
CA GLY A 353 -21.04 -4.64 -19.07
C GLY A 353 -21.73 -5.88 -19.62
N MET A 354 -21.68 -6.96 -18.87
CA MET A 354 -22.32 -8.23 -19.23
C MET A 354 -22.73 -9.07 -18.01
N CYS A 355 -23.67 -9.97 -18.22
CA CYS A 355 -24.13 -10.89 -17.18
C CYS A 355 -24.56 -12.21 -17.81
N TRP A 356 -24.10 -13.33 -17.24
CA TRP A 356 -24.56 -14.66 -17.62
C TRP A 356 -25.99 -14.92 -17.16
N VAL A 357 -26.86 -15.38 -18.06
CA VAL A 357 -28.24 -15.73 -17.75
C VAL A 357 -28.81 -16.70 -18.79
N ASN A 358 -29.60 -17.68 -18.36
CA ASN A 358 -30.36 -18.59 -19.24
C ASN A 358 -29.50 -19.28 -20.34
N GLY A 359 -28.25 -19.61 -20.01
CA GLY A 359 -27.31 -20.26 -20.93
C GLY A 359 -26.75 -19.33 -22.00
N GLY A 360 -26.73 -18.02 -21.77
CA GLY A 360 -26.15 -17.01 -22.65
C GLY A 360 -25.75 -15.75 -21.88
N LEU A 361 -25.43 -14.67 -22.59
CA LEU A 361 -25.03 -13.39 -22.01
C LEU A 361 -26.06 -12.31 -22.32
N ILE A 362 -26.42 -11.53 -21.32
CA ILE A 362 -26.92 -10.17 -21.55
C ILE A 362 -25.69 -9.26 -21.69
N LEU A 363 -25.60 -8.53 -22.79
CA LEU A 363 -24.55 -7.56 -23.11
C LEU A 363 -25.12 -6.15 -23.17
N ALA A 364 -24.48 -5.22 -22.46
CA ALA A 364 -24.79 -3.80 -22.51
C ALA A 364 -23.87 -3.08 -23.51
N GLN A 365 -24.48 -2.45 -24.51
CA GLN A 365 -23.81 -1.62 -25.50
C GLN A 365 -24.73 -0.44 -25.87
N ALA A 366 -24.59 0.68 -25.17
CA ALA A 366 -25.49 1.81 -25.36
C ALA A 366 -25.55 2.24 -26.86
N PRO A 367 -26.75 2.47 -27.43
CA PRO A 367 -28.05 2.58 -26.75
C PRO A 367 -28.82 1.26 -26.55
N ASP A 368 -28.23 0.13 -26.94
CA ASP A 368 -28.88 -1.17 -27.01
C ASP A 368 -28.44 -2.13 -25.89
N MET A 369 -29.26 -3.15 -25.64
CA MET A 369 -28.85 -4.35 -24.91
C MET A 369 -29.18 -5.57 -25.73
N PHE A 370 -28.28 -6.53 -25.69
CA PHE A 370 -28.37 -7.78 -26.44
C PHE A 370 -28.45 -8.96 -25.49
N PHE A 371 -29.20 -9.97 -25.86
CA PHE A 371 -29.04 -11.32 -25.36
C PHE A 371 -28.34 -12.12 -26.46
N VAL A 372 -27.17 -12.67 -26.15
CA VAL A 372 -26.42 -13.54 -27.04
C VAL A 372 -26.28 -14.93 -26.47
N LYS A 373 -26.33 -15.94 -27.33
CA LYS A 373 -26.32 -17.33 -26.91
C LYS A 373 -25.76 -18.22 -28.01
N ASP A 374 -25.04 -19.25 -27.58
CA ASP A 374 -24.74 -20.43 -28.37
C ASP A 374 -25.90 -21.43 -28.26
N THR A 375 -26.50 -21.80 -29.39
CA THR A 375 -27.63 -22.72 -29.47
C THR A 375 -27.28 -24.11 -30.02
N ASP A 376 -26.06 -24.32 -30.53
CA ASP A 376 -25.62 -25.59 -31.12
C ASP A 376 -24.45 -26.27 -30.37
N GLY A 377 -23.85 -25.58 -29.40
CA GLY A 377 -22.85 -26.11 -28.48
C GLY A 377 -21.42 -26.05 -29.00
N ASP A 378 -21.12 -25.21 -29.99
CA ASP A 378 -19.77 -25.03 -30.53
C ASP A 378 -18.92 -23.96 -29.80
N ASP A 379 -19.46 -23.40 -28.70
CA ASP A 379 -18.88 -22.33 -27.90
C ASP A 379 -18.70 -21.00 -28.67
N GLN A 380 -19.49 -20.79 -29.72
CA GLN A 380 -19.68 -19.51 -30.39
C GLN A 380 -21.17 -19.13 -30.38
N ALA A 381 -21.46 -17.87 -30.08
CA ALA A 381 -22.82 -17.37 -30.12
C ALA A 381 -23.31 -17.30 -31.57
N ASP A 382 -24.45 -17.92 -31.83
CA ASP A 382 -25.18 -17.88 -33.11
C ASP A 382 -26.50 -17.11 -32.98
N LEU A 383 -27.03 -16.94 -31.77
CA LEU A 383 -28.19 -16.09 -31.48
C LEU A 383 -27.74 -14.70 -31.01
N TYR A 384 -28.17 -13.65 -31.70
CA TYR A 384 -28.03 -12.25 -31.29
C TYR A 384 -29.40 -11.58 -31.28
N GLN A 385 -29.96 -11.38 -30.08
CA GLN A 385 -31.27 -10.76 -29.91
C GLN A 385 -31.12 -9.42 -29.20
N LYS A 386 -31.53 -8.32 -29.84
CA LYS A 386 -31.72 -7.06 -29.14
C LYS A 386 -32.92 -7.18 -28.19
N ILE A 387 -32.68 -7.05 -26.89
CA ILE A 387 -33.71 -7.19 -25.85
C ILE A 387 -34.23 -5.85 -25.34
N ASN A 388 -33.44 -4.78 -25.47
CA ASN A 388 -33.85 -3.43 -25.08
C ASN A 388 -33.09 -2.37 -25.90
N THR A 389 -33.65 -1.16 -25.98
CA THR A 389 -33.01 0.03 -26.55
C THR A 389 -33.48 1.28 -25.81
N GLY A 390 -32.72 2.37 -25.89
CA GLY A 390 -33.07 3.65 -25.26
C GLY A 390 -32.15 4.09 -24.12
N TRP A 391 -31.01 3.42 -23.95
CA TRP A 391 -29.96 3.88 -23.05
C TRP A 391 -29.25 5.11 -23.64
N GLY A 392 -29.10 6.16 -22.84
CA GLY A 392 -28.48 7.41 -23.29
C GLY A 392 -27.00 7.23 -23.60
N THR A 393 -26.55 7.79 -24.72
CA THR A 393 -25.14 7.85 -25.14
C THR A 393 -24.54 9.26 -25.03
N ASN A 394 -25.26 10.18 -24.38
CA ASN A 394 -24.97 11.62 -24.36
C ASN A 394 -24.68 12.15 -22.96
#